data_AF-A0A953X2W3-F1
#
_entry.id   AF-A0A953X2W3-F1
#
_cell.length_a   1.000
_cell.length_b   1.000
_cell.length_c   1.000
_cell.angle_alpha   90.00
_cell.angle_beta   90.00
_cell.angle_gamma   90.00
#
_symmetry.space_group_name_H-M   'P 1'
#
loop_
_entity.id
_entity.type
_entity.pdbx_description
1 polymer ?
#
loop_
_entity_poly.entity_id
_entity_poly.type
_entity_poly.pdbx_seq_one_letter_code
_entity_poly.pdbx_strand_id
1 'polypeptide(L)'
;MALPMRTSEAGLELIKSFEGFRSRATRMPNGKWIIGYGHTDGARKGLTVTPEDADLLLRHHDLRKVEALIADRVLAPLAQNEFDALVSFAFNLGEEAFLGSSAFALLNSGDRLQAADAMTGWRKGRVDGDVRVIDALVRRRAAEKAMFLEHPSGRVAVPGVLLRPEYDPHAAVLISRERPVVIEARTEGDRTTATARGGEAESAPQAAARAVSERITRILEEGDATPAVELEPAADEPTVDEITKAVSALAEPDVPDEPDLPPVQEEPKTPKHTILERRKSARVAPPEPAEPLELTEPVLPRAGSDWDDLEPAPDYLDDREPDIGLGIMRWLPYALLAGLGSWGIIHGVRRWMATPVANRLADPEQAYVGPLLTFGSAMLCLVAIYYLYRAINRRY
;
A
#
# COMPACT_ATOMS: atom_id res chain seq x y z
N MET A 1 -12.83 -31.31 12.71
CA MET A 1 -12.42 -29.90 12.67
C MET A 1 -11.43 -29.77 11.52
N ALA A 2 -11.61 -28.78 10.63
CA ALA A 2 -10.58 -28.47 9.64
C ALA A 2 -9.32 -28.00 10.39
N LEU A 3 -8.14 -28.41 9.93
CA LEU A 3 -6.88 -27.92 10.49
C LEU A 3 -6.82 -26.40 10.31
N PRO A 4 -6.35 -25.65 11.32
CA PRO A 4 -6.19 -24.20 11.20
C PRO A 4 -5.21 -23.89 10.07
N MET A 5 -5.54 -22.89 9.24
CA MET A 5 -4.66 -22.43 8.16
C MET A 5 -3.33 -21.92 8.75
N ARG A 6 -2.24 -22.19 8.05
CA ARG A 6 -0.89 -21.76 8.41
C ARG A 6 -0.28 -21.02 7.23
N THR A 7 0.62 -20.11 7.52
CA THR A 7 1.34 -19.33 6.50
C THR A 7 2.15 -20.28 5.63
N SER A 8 2.00 -20.18 4.32
CA SER A 8 2.77 -20.99 3.37
C SER A 8 4.20 -20.48 3.23
N GLU A 9 5.05 -21.23 2.54
CA GLU A 9 6.41 -20.78 2.19
C GLU A 9 6.39 -19.51 1.34
N ALA A 10 5.42 -19.34 0.45
CA ALA A 10 5.29 -18.11 -0.35
C ALA A 10 4.96 -16.89 0.53
N GLY A 11 4.08 -17.07 1.52
CA GLY A 11 3.77 -16.05 2.52
C GLY A 11 4.97 -15.70 3.40
N LEU A 12 5.72 -16.71 3.86
CA LEU A 12 6.94 -16.53 4.64
C LEU A 12 7.99 -15.73 3.87
N GLU A 13 8.27 -16.11 2.62
CA GLU A 13 9.24 -15.39 1.77
C GLU A 13 8.82 -13.94 1.51
N LEU A 14 7.52 -13.69 1.31
CA LEU A 14 6.99 -12.33 1.18
C LEU A 14 7.30 -11.50 2.43
N ILE A 15 7.00 -12.03 3.63
CA ILE A 15 7.25 -11.34 4.90
C ILE A 15 8.75 -11.08 5.09
N LYS A 16 9.59 -12.11 4.94
CA LYS A 16 11.05 -12.01 5.07
C LYS A 16 11.64 -10.93 4.16
N SER A 17 11.13 -10.84 2.92
CA SER A 17 11.63 -9.86 1.94
C SER A 17 11.43 -8.41 2.38
N PHE A 18 10.43 -8.12 3.22
CA PHE A 18 10.15 -6.78 3.73
C PHE A 18 10.72 -6.51 5.12
N GLU A 19 10.84 -7.53 5.98
CA GLU A 19 11.43 -7.36 7.32
C GLU A 19 12.97 -7.26 7.26
N GLY A 20 13.59 -8.04 6.37
CA GLY A 20 15.03 -8.16 6.26
C GLY A 20 15.65 -8.96 7.41
N PHE A 21 16.76 -9.66 7.14
CA PHE A 21 17.44 -10.50 8.12
C PHE A 21 18.47 -9.72 8.95
N ARG A 22 18.43 -9.90 10.27
CA ARG A 22 19.41 -9.38 11.23
C ARG A 22 20.06 -10.51 12.03
N SER A 23 21.30 -10.85 11.70
CA SER A 23 22.07 -11.91 12.37
C SER A 23 22.44 -11.59 13.82
N ARG A 24 22.41 -10.32 14.23
CA ARG A 24 22.73 -9.87 15.59
C ARG A 24 21.61 -8.98 16.13
N ALA A 25 21.28 -9.17 17.41
CA ALA A 25 20.33 -8.31 18.10
C ALA A 25 20.79 -6.85 18.06
N THR A 26 19.91 -5.98 17.59
CA THR A 26 20.15 -4.54 17.47
C THR A 26 19.15 -3.77 18.32
N ARG A 27 19.58 -2.71 18.97
CA ARG A 27 18.74 -1.82 19.78
C ARG A 27 18.02 -0.81 18.88
N MET A 28 16.71 -0.76 19.04
CA MET A 28 15.82 0.19 18.36
C MET A 28 15.76 1.53 19.10
N PRO A 29 15.29 2.61 18.46
CA PRO A 29 15.15 3.94 19.10
C PRO A 29 14.28 3.92 20.38
N ASN A 30 13.28 3.04 20.45
CA ASN A 30 12.41 2.85 21.62
C ASN A 30 13.06 2.05 22.77
N GLY A 31 14.34 1.69 22.66
CA GLY A 31 15.09 0.96 23.70
C GLY A 31 14.96 -0.57 23.66
N LYS A 32 14.00 -1.12 22.92
CA LYS A 32 13.86 -2.58 22.74
C LYS A 32 14.91 -3.13 21.78
N TRP A 33 15.14 -4.44 21.83
CA TRP A 33 16.03 -5.16 20.92
C TRP A 33 15.23 -5.85 19.82
N ILE A 34 15.84 -5.96 18.63
CA ILE A 34 15.28 -6.64 17.45
C ILE A 34 16.33 -7.58 16.84
N ILE A 35 15.94 -8.79 16.46
CA ILE A 35 16.82 -9.82 15.86
C ILE A 35 16.07 -10.62 14.79
N GLY A 36 16.77 -11.29 13.88
CA GLY A 36 16.17 -12.11 12.84
C GLY A 36 15.30 -11.29 11.88
N TYR A 37 14.08 -11.75 11.61
CA TYR A 37 13.08 -11.10 10.76
C TYR A 37 12.09 -10.26 11.57
N GLY A 38 12.61 -9.38 12.43
CA GLY A 38 11.77 -8.46 13.22
C GLY A 38 11.36 -8.96 14.60
N HIS A 39 11.95 -10.07 15.07
CA HIS A 39 11.66 -10.64 16.38
C HIS A 39 12.13 -9.72 17.50
N THR A 40 11.22 -9.38 18.42
CA THR A 40 11.52 -8.52 19.58
C THR A 40 11.34 -9.22 20.93
N ASP A 41 10.56 -10.30 20.98
CA ASP A 41 10.30 -11.02 22.22
C ASP A 41 11.56 -11.77 22.66
N GLY A 42 11.95 -11.71 23.93
CA GLY A 42 13.21 -12.33 24.40
C GLY A 42 14.53 -11.82 23.79
N ALA A 43 14.48 -10.91 22.80
CA ALA A 43 15.64 -10.30 22.17
C ALA A 43 16.41 -9.44 23.18
N ARG A 44 17.73 -9.62 23.25
CA ARG A 44 18.61 -8.93 24.21
C ARG A 44 20.01 -8.75 23.63
N LYS A 45 20.78 -7.86 24.27
CA LYS A 45 22.14 -7.51 23.85
C LYS A 45 23.01 -8.76 23.67
N GLY A 46 23.75 -8.82 22.58
CA GLY A 46 24.74 -9.87 22.32
C GLY A 46 24.17 -11.17 21.75
N LEU A 47 22.84 -11.31 21.60
CA LEU A 47 22.27 -12.44 20.89
C LEU A 47 22.63 -12.40 19.40
N THR A 48 22.89 -13.58 18.85
CA THR A 48 23.07 -13.83 17.43
C THR A 48 22.17 -14.98 17.00
N VAL A 49 21.72 -14.95 15.75
CA VAL A 49 20.82 -15.95 15.19
C VAL A 49 21.27 -16.32 13.77
N THR A 50 21.11 -17.58 13.39
CA THR A 50 21.30 -18.04 12.02
C THR A 50 20.06 -17.70 11.18
N PRO A 51 20.15 -17.67 9.83
CA PRO A 51 18.97 -17.54 8.98
C PRO A 51 17.91 -18.62 9.26
N GLU A 52 18.35 -19.85 9.51
CA GLU A 52 17.50 -21.00 9.80
C GLU A 52 16.78 -20.85 11.15
N ASP A 53 17.50 -20.45 12.19
CA ASP A 53 16.89 -20.19 13.50
C ASP A 53 15.92 -18.99 13.44
N ALA A 54 16.25 -17.96 12.65
CA ALA A 54 15.39 -16.80 12.47
C ALA A 54 14.10 -17.14 11.71
N ASP A 55 14.18 -18.07 10.75
CA ASP A 55 13.01 -18.63 10.07
C ASP A 55 12.10 -19.36 11.07
N LEU A 56 12.68 -20.23 11.90
CA LEU A 56 11.93 -20.95 12.92
C LEU A 56 11.27 -19.99 13.93
N LEU A 57 11.98 -18.95 14.37
CA LEU A 57 11.43 -17.91 15.23
C LEU A 57 10.23 -17.21 14.57
N LEU A 58 10.38 -16.78 13.33
CA LEU A 58 9.30 -16.14 12.58
C LEU A 58 8.08 -17.07 12.48
N ARG A 59 8.29 -18.30 12.03
CA ARG A 59 7.24 -19.28 11.71
C ARG A 59 6.51 -19.81 12.95
N HIS A 60 7.25 -20.06 14.04
CA HIS A 60 6.71 -20.75 15.21
C HIS A 60 6.39 -19.84 16.39
N HIS A 61 6.95 -18.63 16.45
CA HIS A 61 6.68 -17.68 17.52
C HIS A 61 5.92 -16.45 17.02
N ASP A 62 6.49 -15.72 16.07
CA ASP A 62 5.98 -14.39 15.70
C ASP A 62 4.67 -14.46 14.92
N LEU A 63 4.61 -15.33 13.91
CA LEU A 63 3.41 -15.45 13.06
C LEU A 63 2.26 -16.15 13.74
N ARG A 64 2.51 -16.96 14.77
CA ARG A 64 1.44 -17.71 15.46
C ARG A 64 0.33 -16.83 16.01
N LYS A 65 0.66 -15.65 16.55
CA LYS A 65 -0.33 -14.71 17.08
C LYS A 65 -1.17 -14.10 15.96
N VAL A 66 -0.55 -13.83 14.82
CA VAL A 66 -1.21 -13.26 13.64
C VAL A 66 -2.09 -14.29 12.93
N GLU A 67 -1.61 -15.52 12.78
CA GLU A 67 -2.38 -16.65 12.22
C GLU A 67 -3.63 -16.92 13.06
N ALA A 68 -3.50 -16.94 14.40
CA ALA A 68 -4.63 -17.08 15.31
C ALA A 68 -5.61 -15.91 15.19
N LEU A 69 -5.10 -14.68 15.15
CA LEU A 69 -5.92 -13.48 14.96
C LEU A 69 -6.78 -13.57 13.68
N ILE A 70 -6.18 -14.00 12.56
CA ILE A 70 -6.90 -14.12 11.28
C ILE A 70 -7.92 -15.25 11.36
N ALA A 71 -7.54 -16.41 11.89
CA ALA A 71 -8.44 -17.55 12.05
C ALA A 71 -9.66 -17.22 12.94
N ASP A 72 -9.47 -16.40 13.99
CA ASP A 72 -10.52 -16.07 14.94
C ASP A 72 -11.43 -14.92 14.47
N ARG A 73 -10.88 -13.97 13.70
CA ARG A 73 -11.56 -12.70 13.39
C ARG A 73 -12.04 -12.58 11.96
N VAL A 74 -11.45 -13.32 11.02
CA VAL A 74 -11.91 -13.33 9.63
C VAL A 74 -13.00 -14.38 9.46
N LEU A 75 -14.18 -13.91 9.04
CA LEU A 75 -15.39 -14.74 8.90
C LEU A 75 -15.56 -15.26 7.47
N ALA A 76 -14.96 -14.59 6.49
CA ALA A 76 -15.00 -15.01 5.11
C ALA A 76 -14.10 -16.25 4.89
N PRO A 77 -14.52 -17.23 4.05
CA PRO A 77 -13.64 -18.32 3.67
C PRO A 77 -12.46 -17.79 2.85
N LEU A 78 -11.25 -18.20 3.22
CA LEU A 78 -10.01 -17.73 2.62
C LEU A 78 -9.34 -18.83 1.78
N ALA A 79 -8.82 -18.45 0.62
CA ALA A 79 -7.81 -19.23 -0.08
C ALA A 79 -6.44 -19.04 0.60
N GLN A 80 -5.50 -19.97 0.35
CA GLN A 80 -4.17 -19.94 0.98
C GLN A 80 -3.41 -18.63 0.70
N ASN A 81 -3.48 -18.12 -0.53
CA ASN A 81 -2.82 -16.88 -0.94
C ASN A 81 -3.47 -15.64 -0.30
N GLU A 82 -4.79 -15.63 -0.12
CA GLU A 82 -5.49 -14.59 0.62
C GLU A 82 -5.06 -14.59 2.09
N PHE A 83 -4.98 -15.78 2.71
CA PHE A 83 -4.50 -15.95 4.08
C PHE A 83 -3.06 -15.46 4.24
N ASP A 84 -2.14 -15.87 3.37
CA ASP A 84 -0.73 -15.46 3.42
C ASP A 84 -0.57 -13.94 3.29
N ALA A 85 -1.30 -13.31 2.37
CA ALA A 85 -1.28 -11.87 2.19
C ALA A 85 -1.83 -11.11 3.42
N LEU A 86 -2.90 -11.64 4.04
CA LEU A 86 -3.47 -11.07 5.26
C LEU A 86 -2.52 -11.23 6.45
N VAL A 87 -1.82 -12.37 6.56
CA VAL A 87 -0.80 -12.55 7.61
C VAL A 87 0.30 -11.50 7.44
N SER A 88 0.84 -11.31 6.24
CA SER A 88 1.85 -10.28 5.99
C SER A 88 1.35 -8.87 6.31
N PHE A 89 0.09 -8.58 5.98
CA PHE A 89 -0.54 -7.30 6.24
C PHE A 89 -0.72 -7.03 7.73
N ALA A 90 -1.36 -7.96 8.45
CA ALA A 90 -1.60 -7.87 9.88
C ALA A 90 -0.30 -7.87 10.68
N PHE A 91 0.71 -8.64 10.26
CA PHE A 91 2.03 -8.64 10.88
C PHE A 91 2.69 -7.25 10.84
N ASN A 92 2.56 -6.53 9.72
CA ASN A 92 3.12 -5.18 9.59
C ASN A 92 2.34 -4.10 10.35
N LEU A 93 1.01 -4.19 10.33
CA LEU A 93 0.14 -3.18 10.94
C LEU A 93 0.05 -3.34 12.46
N GLY A 94 0.10 -4.57 12.94
CA GLY A 94 -0.32 -4.95 14.28
C GLY A 94 -1.84 -5.17 14.37
N GLU A 95 -2.25 -5.86 15.44
CA GLU A 95 -3.63 -6.32 15.66
C GLU A 95 -4.66 -5.18 15.65
N GLU A 96 -4.42 -4.12 16.43
CA GLU A 96 -5.40 -3.02 16.58
C GLU A 96 -5.66 -2.31 15.25
N ALA A 97 -4.59 -1.99 14.51
CA ALA A 97 -4.69 -1.33 13.21
C ALA A 97 -5.35 -2.23 12.16
N PHE A 98 -5.04 -3.54 12.17
CA PHE A 98 -5.66 -4.51 11.28
C PHE A 98 -7.18 -4.61 11.53
N LEU A 99 -7.61 -4.81 12.77
CA LEU A 99 -9.02 -4.92 13.14
C LEU A 99 -9.80 -3.61 12.92
N GLY A 100 -9.15 -2.47 13.05
CA GLY A 100 -9.72 -1.16 12.74
C GLY A 100 -9.69 -0.80 11.25
N SER A 101 -9.12 -1.64 10.39
CA SER A 101 -8.96 -1.34 8.97
C SER A 101 -10.25 -1.54 8.16
N SER A 102 -10.44 -0.68 7.16
CA SER A 102 -11.51 -0.88 6.17
C SER A 102 -11.33 -2.18 5.39
N ALA A 103 -10.09 -2.63 5.18
CA ALA A 103 -9.80 -3.91 4.52
C ALA A 103 -10.38 -5.10 5.31
N PHE A 104 -10.21 -5.13 6.64
CA PHE A 104 -10.81 -6.16 7.50
C PHE A 104 -12.34 -6.12 7.45
N ALA A 105 -12.93 -4.92 7.57
CA ALA A 105 -14.37 -4.75 7.52
C ALA A 105 -14.98 -5.21 6.18
N LEU A 106 -14.38 -4.81 5.06
CA LEU A 106 -14.80 -5.18 3.70
C LEU A 106 -14.60 -6.68 3.42
N LEU A 107 -13.53 -7.28 3.94
CA LEU A 107 -13.32 -8.72 3.79
C LEU A 107 -14.44 -9.51 4.48
N ASN A 108 -14.80 -9.11 5.70
CA ASN A 108 -15.87 -9.76 6.46
C ASN A 108 -17.27 -9.46 5.92
N SER A 109 -17.47 -8.40 5.13
CA SER A 109 -18.71 -8.20 4.36
C SER A 109 -18.75 -9.02 3.05
N GLY A 110 -17.65 -9.67 2.68
CA GLY A 110 -17.53 -10.47 1.46
C GLY A 110 -16.99 -9.69 0.26
N ASP A 111 -16.69 -8.40 0.42
CA ASP A 111 -16.20 -7.49 -0.63
C ASP A 111 -14.69 -7.63 -0.85
N ARG A 112 -14.25 -8.81 -1.33
CA ARG A 112 -12.82 -9.16 -1.49
C ARG A 112 -12.02 -8.15 -2.31
N LEU A 113 -12.56 -7.70 -3.44
CA LEU A 113 -11.86 -6.76 -4.32
C LEU A 113 -11.65 -5.40 -3.61
N GLN A 114 -12.69 -4.91 -2.93
CA GLN A 114 -12.60 -3.66 -2.17
C GLN A 114 -11.66 -3.80 -0.96
N ALA A 115 -11.64 -4.96 -0.31
CA ALA A 115 -10.68 -5.26 0.75
C ALA A 115 -9.23 -5.16 0.25
N ALA A 116 -8.95 -5.76 -0.91
CA ALA A 116 -7.64 -5.69 -1.55
C ALA A 116 -7.23 -4.25 -1.93
N ASP A 117 -8.18 -3.44 -2.42
CA ASP A 117 -7.94 -2.02 -2.68
C ASP A 117 -7.67 -1.23 -1.40
N ALA A 118 -8.44 -1.48 -0.35
CA ALA A 118 -8.30 -0.83 0.96
C ALA A 118 -6.93 -1.09 1.61
N MET A 119 -6.29 -2.24 1.36
CA MET A 119 -4.91 -2.51 1.80
C MET A 119 -3.93 -1.44 1.30
N THR A 120 -4.13 -0.93 0.07
CA THR A 120 -3.27 0.09 -0.56
C THR A 120 -3.22 1.42 0.22
N GLY A 121 -4.23 1.67 1.06
CA GLY A 121 -4.31 2.86 1.93
C GLY A 121 -3.24 2.89 3.03
N TRP A 122 -2.76 1.72 3.47
CA TRP A 122 -1.80 1.57 4.58
C TRP A 122 -0.35 1.76 4.12
N ARG A 123 -0.09 2.92 3.50
CA ARG A 123 1.19 3.29 2.89
C ARG A 123 1.86 4.51 3.54
N LYS A 124 1.29 5.02 4.63
CA LYS A 124 1.79 6.19 5.34
C LYS A 124 2.41 5.80 6.66
N GLY A 125 3.42 6.53 7.09
CA GLY A 125 4.01 6.40 8.42
C GLY A 125 4.59 7.72 8.90
N ARG A 126 4.97 7.77 10.17
CA ARG A 126 5.53 8.98 10.77
C ARG A 126 7.03 9.06 10.52
N VAL A 127 7.48 10.17 9.96
CA VAL A 127 8.87 10.47 9.63
C VAL A 127 9.13 11.89 10.08
N ASP A 128 10.11 12.08 10.97
CA ASP A 128 10.48 13.39 11.53
C ASP A 128 9.30 14.18 12.12
N GLY A 129 8.32 13.47 12.70
CA GLY A 129 7.12 14.06 13.30
C GLY A 129 5.91 14.15 12.35
N ASP A 130 6.12 14.12 11.03
CA ASP A 130 5.07 14.25 10.02
C ASP A 130 4.58 12.89 9.50
N VAL A 131 3.31 12.78 9.13
CA VAL A 131 2.77 11.60 8.44
C VAL A 131 3.00 11.75 6.94
N ARG A 132 3.83 10.88 6.36
CA ARG A 132 4.17 10.90 4.93
C ARG A 132 3.94 9.55 4.27
N VAL A 133 3.70 9.53 2.96
CA VAL A 133 3.71 8.28 2.18
C VAL A 133 5.14 7.72 2.17
N ILE A 134 5.28 6.43 2.48
CA ILE A 134 6.57 5.73 2.54
C ILE A 134 6.67 4.78 1.35
N ASP A 135 7.74 4.93 0.56
CA ASP A 135 7.96 4.12 -0.65
C ASP A 135 7.98 2.61 -0.36
N ALA A 136 8.66 2.19 0.70
CA ALA A 136 8.73 0.79 1.10
C ALA A 136 7.34 0.20 1.41
N LEU A 137 6.46 0.98 2.07
CA LEU A 137 5.10 0.53 2.35
C LEU A 137 4.25 0.48 1.08
N VAL A 138 4.42 1.41 0.14
CA VAL A 138 3.74 1.33 -1.17
C VAL A 138 4.08 0.01 -1.88
N ARG A 139 5.37 -0.33 -1.94
CA ARG A 139 5.83 -1.58 -2.56
C ARG A 139 5.32 -2.82 -1.82
N ARG A 140 5.33 -2.78 -0.48
CA ARG A 140 4.77 -3.85 0.36
C ARG A 140 3.30 -4.10 0.08
N ARG A 141 2.47 -3.04 0.17
CA ARG A 141 1.02 -3.14 -0.08
C ARG A 141 0.71 -3.63 -1.49
N ALA A 142 1.49 -3.23 -2.50
CA ALA A 142 1.32 -3.74 -3.86
C ALA A 142 1.60 -5.25 -3.96
N ALA A 143 2.66 -5.74 -3.32
CA ALA A 143 3.01 -7.16 -3.33
C ALA A 143 1.98 -8.03 -2.58
N GLU A 144 1.51 -7.58 -1.41
CA GLU A 144 0.47 -8.31 -0.67
C GLU A 144 -0.87 -8.27 -1.41
N LYS A 145 -1.24 -7.13 -1.99
CA LYS A 145 -2.45 -7.04 -2.83
C LYS A 145 -2.36 -7.99 -4.02
N ALA A 146 -1.19 -8.07 -4.67
CA ALA A 146 -0.98 -8.98 -5.79
C ALA A 146 -1.11 -10.46 -5.36
N MET A 147 -0.55 -10.83 -4.20
CA MET A 147 -0.71 -12.17 -3.64
C MET A 147 -2.17 -12.46 -3.26
N PHE A 148 -2.84 -11.51 -2.62
CA PHE A 148 -4.25 -11.62 -2.22
C PHE A 148 -5.17 -11.85 -3.43
N LEU A 149 -4.93 -11.14 -4.53
CA LEU A 149 -5.71 -11.24 -5.77
C LEU A 149 -5.22 -12.35 -6.72
N GLU A 150 -4.18 -13.08 -6.36
CA GLU A 150 -3.73 -14.20 -7.17
C GLU A 150 -4.81 -15.28 -7.23
N HIS A 151 -5.02 -15.86 -8.41
CA HIS A 151 -5.98 -16.94 -8.52
C HIS A 151 -5.43 -18.18 -7.80
N PRO A 152 -6.24 -19.00 -7.11
CA PRO A 152 -5.77 -20.18 -6.39
C PRO A 152 -5.01 -21.20 -7.25
N SER A 153 -5.22 -21.18 -8.56
CA SER A 153 -4.47 -21.99 -9.54
C SER A 153 -3.21 -21.31 -10.10
N GLY A 154 -2.76 -20.22 -9.48
CA GLY A 154 -1.67 -19.37 -9.95
C GLY A 154 -2.07 -18.40 -11.06
N ARG A 155 -1.08 -17.82 -11.75
CA ARG A 155 -1.31 -16.83 -12.81
C ARG A 155 -2.04 -17.44 -14.01
N VAL A 156 -3.30 -17.04 -14.20
CA VAL A 156 -4.11 -17.45 -15.35
C VAL A 156 -3.80 -16.55 -16.55
N ALA A 157 -3.56 -17.16 -17.72
CA ALA A 157 -3.32 -16.42 -18.95
C ALA A 157 -4.62 -15.75 -19.42
N VAL A 158 -4.63 -14.42 -19.51
CA VAL A 158 -5.73 -13.66 -20.10
C VAL A 158 -5.41 -13.45 -21.59
N PRO A 159 -6.24 -13.94 -22.52
CA PRO A 159 -6.00 -13.77 -23.95
C PRO A 159 -6.26 -12.31 -24.37
N GLY A 160 -5.22 -11.47 -24.32
CA GLY A 160 -5.32 -10.05 -24.65
C GLY A 160 -5.75 -9.73 -26.09
N VAL A 161 -5.66 -10.71 -27.00
CA VAL A 161 -6.20 -10.60 -28.36
C VAL A 161 -7.73 -10.70 -28.37
N LEU A 162 -8.29 -11.51 -27.47
CA LEU A 162 -9.73 -11.75 -27.37
C LEU A 162 -10.42 -10.76 -26.43
N LEU A 163 -9.70 -10.25 -25.43
CA LEU A 163 -10.24 -9.34 -24.43
C LEU A 163 -9.48 -8.02 -24.46
N ARG A 164 -10.13 -6.96 -24.98
CA ARG A 164 -9.61 -5.60 -24.91
C ARG A 164 -10.00 -5.00 -23.55
N PRO A 165 -9.05 -4.46 -22.77
CA PRO A 165 -9.37 -3.80 -21.51
C PRO A 165 -10.10 -2.48 -21.76
N GLU A 166 -11.12 -2.20 -20.97
CA GLU A 166 -11.84 -0.93 -20.95
C GLU A 166 -11.52 -0.15 -19.67
N TYR A 167 -11.60 1.18 -19.75
CA TYR A 167 -11.34 2.04 -18.60
C TYR A 167 -12.55 2.05 -17.65
N ASP A 168 -12.33 1.67 -16.40
CA ASP A 168 -13.33 1.82 -15.35
C ASP A 168 -13.17 3.19 -14.66
N PRO A 169 -14.10 4.14 -14.87
CA PRO A 169 -14.03 5.45 -14.23
C PRO A 169 -14.21 5.39 -12.71
N HIS A 170 -14.84 4.33 -12.19
CA HIS A 170 -15.09 4.19 -10.76
C HIS A 170 -13.85 3.73 -9.98
N ALA A 171 -12.86 3.13 -10.64
CA ALA A 171 -11.60 2.70 -10.03
C ALA A 171 -10.65 3.88 -9.70
N ALA A 172 -10.82 5.05 -10.31
CA ALA A 172 -9.82 6.14 -10.29
C ALA A 172 -10.01 7.19 -9.17
N VAL A 173 -11.00 7.06 -8.30
CA VAL A 173 -11.51 8.18 -7.48
C VAL A 173 -10.54 8.64 -6.36
N LEU A 174 -9.48 7.88 -6.03
CA LEU A 174 -8.61 8.14 -4.86
C LEU A 174 -7.09 8.16 -5.17
N ILE A 175 -6.67 8.83 -6.25
CA ILE A 175 -5.23 9.01 -6.53
C ILE A 175 -4.68 10.22 -5.76
N SER A 176 -4.01 9.97 -4.63
CA SER A 176 -3.23 11.01 -3.93
C SER A 176 -2.00 11.41 -4.77
N ARG A 177 -1.73 12.72 -4.88
CA ARG A 177 -0.56 13.29 -5.58
C ARG A 177 0.70 13.38 -4.72
N GLU A 178 0.65 12.89 -3.48
CA GLU A 178 1.78 12.94 -2.55
C GLU A 178 2.91 12.01 -3.02
N ARG A 179 4.14 12.51 -3.05
CA ARG A 179 5.30 11.70 -3.45
C ARG A 179 5.75 10.81 -2.28
N PRO A 180 6.01 9.53 -2.53
CA PRO A 180 6.55 8.64 -1.50
C PRO A 180 7.97 9.05 -1.11
N VAL A 181 8.26 9.02 0.18
CA VAL A 181 9.58 9.26 0.75
C VAL A 181 10.32 7.93 0.88
N VAL A 182 11.58 7.90 0.46
CA VAL A 182 12.47 6.76 0.66
C VAL A 182 13.08 6.84 2.06
N ILE A 183 12.87 5.80 2.86
CA ILE A 183 13.47 5.66 4.19
C ILE A 183 14.58 4.61 4.09
N GLU A 184 15.80 5.01 4.48
CA GLU A 184 16.92 4.08 4.62
C GLU A 184 17.09 3.75 6.10
N ALA A 185 17.07 2.46 6.43
CA ALA A 185 17.45 1.98 7.75
C ALA A 185 18.96 1.75 7.77
N ARG A 186 19.68 2.43 8.67
CA ARG A 186 21.11 2.22 8.91
C ARG A 186 21.31 1.56 10.25
N THR A 187 22.21 0.57 10.29
CA THR A 187 22.61 -0.10 11.52
C THR A 187 24.08 0.18 11.76
N GLU A 188 24.40 0.86 12.86
CA GLU A 188 25.76 1.18 13.28
C GLU A 188 26.01 0.55 14.65
N GLY A 189 26.91 -0.44 14.69
CA GLY A 189 27.10 -1.30 15.86
C GLY A 189 25.79 -1.97 16.28
N ASP A 190 25.43 -1.82 17.55
CA ASP A 190 24.18 -2.36 18.12
C ASP A 190 22.99 -1.38 18.00
N ARG A 191 23.03 -0.34 17.17
CA ARG A 191 21.92 0.64 17.04
C ARG A 191 21.35 0.72 15.63
N THR A 192 20.03 0.73 15.51
CA THR A 192 19.32 1.00 14.24
C THR A 192 18.71 2.39 14.25
N THR A 193 18.93 3.15 13.19
CA THR A 193 18.26 4.43 12.91
C THR A 193 17.59 4.39 11.55
N ALA A 194 16.48 5.11 11.42
CA ALA A 194 15.79 5.30 10.15
C ALA A 194 15.87 6.78 9.78
N THR A 195 16.39 7.08 8.60
CA THR A 195 16.51 8.46 8.10
C THR A 195 15.81 8.58 6.76
N ALA A 196 14.99 9.62 6.61
CA ALA A 196 14.42 9.94 5.32
C ALA A 196 15.47 10.57 4.41
N ARG A 197 15.59 10.03 3.19
CA ARG A 197 16.31 10.72 2.13
C ARG A 197 15.32 11.67 1.45
N GLY A 198 15.39 12.95 1.80
CA GLY A 198 14.49 13.98 1.27
C GLY A 198 15.16 15.35 1.17
N GLY A 199 15.99 15.54 0.15
CA GLY A 199 16.03 16.84 -0.53
C GLY A 199 14.85 16.89 -1.52
N GLU A 200 14.32 18.07 -1.83
CA GLU A 200 13.28 18.26 -2.86
C GLU A 200 13.70 17.53 -4.15
N ALA A 201 13.13 16.34 -4.37
CA ALA A 201 13.37 15.60 -5.59
C ALA A 201 12.72 16.38 -6.72
N GLU A 202 13.54 16.75 -7.70
CA GLU A 202 13.17 17.45 -8.92
C GLU A 202 11.87 16.88 -9.51
N SER A 203 10.91 17.74 -9.84
CA SER A 203 9.65 17.29 -10.45
C SER A 203 9.86 16.67 -11.82
N ALA A 204 8.98 15.76 -12.25
CA ALA A 204 9.09 15.15 -13.58
C ALA A 204 9.27 16.19 -14.72
N PRO A 205 8.57 17.35 -14.71
CA PRO A 205 8.84 18.43 -15.65
C PRO A 205 10.23 19.06 -15.49
N GLN A 206 10.70 19.27 -14.26
CA GLN A 206 12.04 19.82 -14.00
C GLN A 206 13.13 18.82 -14.45
N ALA A 207 13.00 17.54 -14.11
CA ALA A 207 13.95 16.49 -14.51
C ALA A 207 13.99 16.31 -16.03
N ALA A 208 12.84 16.44 -16.69
CA ALA A 208 12.77 16.48 -18.15
C ALA A 208 13.46 17.73 -18.71
N ALA A 209 13.21 18.92 -18.14
CA ALA A 209 13.84 20.17 -18.56
C ALA A 209 15.38 20.13 -18.39
N ARG A 210 15.86 19.54 -17.29
CA ARG A 210 17.28 19.30 -17.05
C ARG A 210 17.87 18.33 -18.05
N ALA A 211 17.23 17.18 -18.31
CA ALA A 211 17.71 16.21 -19.29
C ALA A 211 17.75 16.80 -20.71
N VAL A 212 16.80 17.68 -21.05
CA VAL A 212 16.82 18.45 -22.31
C VAL A 212 17.97 19.46 -22.31
N SER A 213 18.16 20.21 -21.22
CA SER A 213 19.25 21.18 -21.07
C SER A 213 20.63 20.51 -21.21
N GLU A 214 20.86 19.41 -20.49
CA GLU A 214 22.11 18.61 -20.56
C GLU A 214 22.34 18.02 -21.97
N ARG A 215 21.28 17.76 -22.72
CA ARG A 215 21.38 17.30 -24.11
C ARG A 215 21.71 18.45 -25.06
N ILE A 216 21.14 19.64 -24.85
CA ILE A 216 21.45 20.84 -25.63
C ILE A 216 22.89 21.28 -25.39
N THR A 217 23.37 21.29 -24.14
CA THR A 217 24.76 21.63 -23.84
C THR A 217 25.74 20.66 -24.50
N ARG A 218 25.45 19.36 -24.49
CA ARG A 218 26.28 18.37 -25.20
C ARG A 218 26.35 18.60 -26.70
N ILE A 219 25.21 18.90 -27.33
CA ILE A 219 25.15 19.18 -28.77
C ILE A 219 25.94 20.46 -29.11
N LEU A 220 25.86 21.48 -28.25
CA LEU A 220 26.61 22.73 -28.45
C LEU A 220 28.11 22.56 -28.20
N GLU A 221 28.50 21.73 -27.23
CA GLU A 221 29.91 21.39 -26.96
C GLU A 221 30.53 20.49 -28.06
N GLU A 222 29.73 19.60 -28.68
CA GLU A 222 30.14 18.79 -29.83
C GLU A 222 30.16 19.59 -31.15
N GLY A 223 29.52 20.78 -31.19
CA GLY A 223 29.35 21.62 -32.38
C GLY A 223 30.49 22.58 -32.70
N ASP A 224 31.49 22.75 -31.81
CA ASP A 224 32.55 23.76 -31.96
C ASP A 224 33.87 23.22 -32.58
N ALA A 225 33.79 22.07 -33.27
CA ALA A 225 34.94 21.42 -33.92
C ALA A 225 34.76 21.23 -35.43
N THR A 226 34.12 22.19 -36.11
CA THR A 226 34.24 22.33 -37.58
C THR A 226 34.78 23.72 -37.88
N PRO A 227 35.92 23.86 -38.59
CA PRO A 227 36.43 25.18 -38.96
C PRO A 227 35.37 25.87 -39.83
N ALA A 228 35.16 27.15 -39.58
CA ALA A 228 34.30 28.02 -40.37
C ALA A 228 34.53 27.76 -41.87
N VAL A 229 33.57 27.12 -42.52
CA VAL A 229 33.50 27.12 -43.97
C VAL A 229 33.07 28.53 -44.32
N GLU A 230 34.01 29.28 -44.89
CA GLU A 230 33.80 30.56 -45.55
C GLU A 230 32.75 30.32 -46.65
N LEU A 231 31.49 30.63 -46.35
CA LEU A 231 30.42 30.63 -47.34
C LEU A 231 30.64 31.85 -48.23
N GLU A 232 31.20 31.64 -49.42
CA GLU A 232 31.12 32.63 -50.48
C GLU A 232 29.64 32.98 -50.71
N PRO A 233 29.30 34.26 -50.95
CA PRO A 233 27.91 34.67 -51.10
C PRO A 233 27.41 34.13 -52.45
N ALA A 234 26.70 33.02 -52.43
CA ALA A 234 25.97 32.55 -53.60
C ALA A 234 24.88 33.58 -53.90
N ALA A 235 25.06 34.29 -55.02
CA ALA A 235 24.07 35.21 -55.55
C ALA A 235 22.78 34.45 -55.91
N ASP A 236 21.67 35.15 -55.70
CA ASP A 236 20.27 34.80 -56.01
C ASP A 236 19.61 33.76 -55.09
N GLU A 237 18.98 34.28 -54.03
CA GLU A 237 17.90 33.56 -53.33
C GLU A 237 16.71 33.39 -54.29
N PRO A 238 16.22 32.15 -54.53
CA PRO A 238 15.08 31.92 -55.39
C PRO A 238 13.85 32.58 -54.79
N THR A 239 13.11 33.30 -55.63
CA THR A 239 11.92 34.04 -55.17
C THR A 239 10.81 33.08 -54.75
N VAL A 240 9.96 33.52 -53.82
CA VAL A 240 8.85 32.71 -53.27
C VAL A 240 7.98 32.09 -54.38
N ASP A 241 7.84 32.77 -55.52
CA ASP A 241 7.08 32.27 -56.68
C ASP A 241 7.77 31.09 -57.40
N GLU A 242 9.10 31.07 -57.43
CA GLU A 242 9.88 29.95 -58.00
C GLU A 242 9.79 28.71 -57.12
N ILE A 243 9.83 28.90 -55.80
CA ILE A 243 9.62 27.84 -54.82
C ILE A 243 8.20 27.30 -54.92
N THR A 244 7.19 28.17 -55.03
CA THR A 244 5.77 27.79 -55.12
C THR A 244 5.48 27.03 -56.43
N LYS A 245 6.14 27.41 -57.53
CA LYS A 245 6.05 26.73 -58.82
C LYS A 245 6.72 25.35 -58.79
N ALA A 246 7.88 25.22 -58.15
CA ALA A 246 8.57 23.94 -58.01
C ALA A 246 7.78 22.96 -57.14
N VAL A 247 7.14 23.44 -56.07
CA VAL A 247 6.31 22.60 -55.18
C VAL A 247 5.00 22.20 -55.87
N SER A 248 4.40 23.06 -56.70
CA SER A 248 3.19 22.72 -57.46
C SER A 248 3.46 21.71 -58.57
N ALA A 249 4.65 21.72 -59.17
CA ALA A 249 5.07 20.74 -60.19
C ALA A 249 5.30 19.32 -59.63
N LEU A 250 5.49 19.18 -58.31
CA LEU A 250 5.64 17.89 -57.61
C LEU A 250 4.29 17.26 -57.20
N ALA A 251 3.17 17.96 -57.40
CA ALA A 251 1.87 17.59 -56.85
C ALA A 251 0.86 17.04 -57.87
N GLU A 252 1.23 16.82 -59.13
CA GLU A 252 0.35 16.17 -60.11
C GLU A 252 0.57 14.64 -60.16
N PRO A 253 -0.50 13.83 -60.10
CA PRO A 253 -0.40 12.37 -60.05
C PRO A 253 -0.44 11.79 -61.46
N ASP A 254 0.69 11.77 -62.16
CA ASP A 254 0.83 10.96 -63.35
C ASP A 254 1.40 9.59 -62.95
N VAL A 255 0.57 8.56 -63.09
CA VAL A 255 0.99 7.16 -63.19
C VAL A 255 1.14 6.86 -64.67
N PRO A 256 2.36 6.70 -65.20
CA PRO A 256 2.59 6.01 -66.46
C PRO A 256 3.07 4.59 -66.20
N ASP A 257 2.50 3.69 -66.98
CA ASP A 257 2.68 2.24 -66.97
C ASP A 257 4.14 1.77 -66.86
N GLU A 258 4.30 0.73 -66.04
CA GLU A 258 5.49 -0.06 -65.77
C GLU A 258 6.08 -0.68 -67.07
N PRO A 259 7.38 -0.50 -67.37
CA PRO A 259 8.10 -1.40 -68.25
C PRO A 259 9.15 -2.20 -67.48
N ASP A 260 9.06 -3.52 -67.63
CA ASP A 260 9.92 -4.57 -67.09
C ASP A 260 11.42 -4.24 -67.15
N LEU A 261 12.09 -4.31 -65.98
CA LEU A 261 13.55 -4.38 -65.87
C LEU A 261 13.98 -5.66 -65.12
N PRO A 262 15.03 -6.34 -65.60
CA PRO A 262 15.40 -7.71 -65.20
C PRO A 262 16.01 -7.80 -63.79
N PRO A 263 16.03 -9.00 -63.18
CA PRO A 263 16.23 -9.16 -61.74
C PRO A 263 17.65 -8.80 -61.32
N VAL A 264 17.76 -7.86 -60.37
CA VAL A 264 19.00 -7.56 -59.67
C VAL A 264 19.21 -8.61 -58.57
N GLN A 265 20.39 -9.20 -58.58
CA GLN A 265 20.85 -10.27 -57.69
C GLN A 265 20.89 -9.78 -56.24
N GLU A 266 20.23 -10.52 -55.34
CA GLU A 266 20.31 -10.28 -53.89
C GLU A 266 21.61 -10.89 -53.33
N GLU A 267 22.56 -10.05 -52.94
CA GLU A 267 23.58 -10.43 -51.95
C GLU A 267 22.98 -10.38 -50.53
N PRO A 268 23.36 -11.32 -49.64
CA PRO A 268 22.58 -11.67 -48.47
C PRO A 268 22.67 -10.62 -47.35
N LYS A 269 21.51 -10.05 -46.96
CA LYS A 269 21.37 -9.28 -45.73
C LYS A 269 21.40 -10.22 -44.52
N THR A 270 22.48 -10.15 -43.75
CA THR A 270 22.60 -10.70 -42.38
C THR A 270 21.32 -10.46 -41.54
N PRO A 271 20.74 -11.48 -40.90
CA PRO A 271 19.57 -11.29 -40.06
C PRO A 271 19.94 -10.55 -38.77
N LYS A 272 19.25 -9.43 -38.50
CA LYS A 272 19.26 -8.78 -37.20
C LYS A 272 18.55 -9.70 -36.20
N HIS A 273 19.31 -10.38 -35.34
CA HIS A 273 18.76 -11.19 -34.26
C HIS A 273 17.83 -10.36 -33.37
N THR A 274 16.56 -10.80 -33.27
CA THR A 274 15.59 -10.24 -32.34
C THR A 274 15.71 -10.94 -30.99
N ILE A 275 15.38 -10.21 -29.92
CA ILE A 275 15.48 -10.62 -28.50
C ILE A 275 14.72 -11.94 -28.18
N LEU A 276 13.86 -12.42 -29.08
CA LEU A 276 13.07 -13.63 -28.94
C LEU A 276 13.88 -14.94 -29.07
N GLU A 277 14.99 -14.95 -29.81
CA GLU A 277 15.77 -16.20 -30.01
C GLU A 277 16.65 -16.58 -28.82
N ARG A 278 17.09 -15.60 -28.02
CA ARG A 278 17.97 -15.84 -26.86
C ARG A 278 17.29 -16.60 -25.72
N ARG A 279 15.95 -16.66 -25.69
CA ARG A 279 15.17 -17.37 -24.66
C ARG A 279 14.91 -18.85 -24.97
N LYS A 280 15.13 -19.31 -26.20
CA LYS A 280 14.92 -20.72 -26.56
C LYS A 280 16.07 -21.66 -26.15
N SER A 281 17.26 -21.14 -25.86
CA SER A 281 18.46 -21.94 -25.58
C SER A 281 18.77 -22.20 -24.09
N ALA A 282 17.90 -21.83 -23.15
CA ALA A 282 18.14 -22.00 -21.71
C ALA A 282 17.06 -22.86 -21.01
N ARG A 283 16.58 -23.92 -21.66
CA ARG A 283 15.69 -24.91 -21.04
C ARG A 283 16.53 -26.10 -20.58
N VAL A 284 16.95 -26.09 -19.31
CA VAL A 284 17.54 -27.25 -18.64
C VAL A 284 16.44 -28.28 -18.41
N ALA A 285 16.70 -29.55 -18.75
CA ALA A 285 15.75 -30.65 -18.59
C ALA A 285 15.54 -30.99 -17.09
N PRO A 286 14.35 -31.47 -16.68
CA PRO A 286 14.11 -31.91 -15.30
C PRO A 286 14.88 -33.19 -14.97
N PRO A 287 15.41 -33.37 -13.75
CA PRO A 287 15.98 -34.65 -13.32
C PRO A 287 14.88 -35.70 -13.05
N GLU A 288 15.20 -36.97 -13.32
CA GLU A 288 14.34 -38.16 -13.13
C GLU A 288 13.87 -38.37 -11.67
N PRO A 289 12.72 -39.05 -11.45
CA PRO A 289 12.16 -39.22 -10.12
C PRO A 289 12.95 -40.27 -9.30
N ALA A 290 13.42 -39.87 -8.12
CA ALA A 290 14.03 -40.76 -7.14
C ALA A 290 12.98 -41.62 -6.39
N GLU A 291 13.37 -42.84 -6.03
CA GLU A 291 12.55 -43.88 -5.39
C GLU A 291 11.95 -43.48 -4.02
N PRO A 292 10.85 -44.11 -3.56
CA PRO A 292 10.17 -43.72 -2.33
C PRO A 292 10.92 -44.18 -1.08
N LEU A 293 11.19 -43.24 -0.17
CA LEU A 293 11.77 -43.52 1.16
C LEU A 293 10.71 -44.08 2.12
N GLU A 294 11.02 -45.23 2.76
CA GLU A 294 10.24 -45.82 3.85
C GLU A 294 10.27 -44.92 5.11
N LEU A 295 9.09 -44.64 5.66
CA LEU A 295 8.91 -43.89 6.90
C LEU A 295 9.03 -44.82 8.11
N THR A 296 10.15 -44.76 8.83
CA THR A 296 10.23 -45.27 10.22
C THR A 296 9.67 -44.24 11.20
N GLU A 297 8.71 -44.66 12.02
CA GLU A 297 8.07 -43.82 13.06
C GLU A 297 9.07 -43.41 14.16
N PRO A 298 9.12 -42.14 14.57
CA PRO A 298 9.91 -41.73 15.72
C PRO A 298 9.16 -41.99 17.03
N VAL A 299 9.82 -42.71 17.94
CA VAL A 299 9.40 -42.92 19.33
C VAL A 299 9.46 -41.59 20.09
N LEU A 300 8.31 -41.10 20.58
CA LEU A 300 8.23 -39.94 21.47
C LEU A 300 8.63 -40.34 22.91
N PRO A 301 9.46 -39.54 23.63
CA PRO A 301 9.69 -39.73 25.05
C PRO A 301 8.45 -39.29 25.85
N ARG A 302 8.06 -40.09 26.84
CA ARG A 302 6.95 -39.80 27.77
C ARG A 302 7.26 -38.55 28.59
N ALA A 303 6.31 -37.60 28.59
CA ALA A 303 6.33 -36.41 29.42
C ALA A 303 6.27 -36.79 30.91
N GLY A 304 7.32 -36.41 31.66
CA GLY A 304 7.27 -36.33 33.11
C GLY A 304 6.56 -35.04 33.53
N SER A 305 5.60 -35.17 34.44
CA SER A 305 4.87 -34.07 35.07
C SER A 305 5.77 -33.38 36.09
N ASP A 306 6.15 -32.13 35.82
CA ASP A 306 6.68 -31.22 36.83
C ASP A 306 6.18 -29.82 36.47
N TRP A 307 5.03 -29.43 37.04
CA TRP A 307 4.36 -28.14 36.82
C TRP A 307 4.25 -27.32 38.12
N ASP A 308 4.91 -27.74 39.20
CA ASP A 308 4.70 -27.15 40.54
C ASP A 308 5.70 -26.03 40.92
N ASP A 309 6.68 -25.68 40.07
CA ASP A 309 7.70 -24.66 40.39
C ASP A 309 7.71 -23.45 39.41
N LEU A 310 6.55 -22.85 39.15
CA LEU A 310 6.48 -21.52 38.49
C LEU A 310 6.08 -20.45 39.50
N GLU A 311 7.07 -19.66 39.95
CA GLU A 311 6.85 -18.44 40.71
C GLU A 311 5.90 -17.49 39.94
N PRO A 312 4.94 -16.82 40.62
CA PRO A 312 4.05 -15.88 39.96
C PRO A 312 4.82 -14.65 39.47
N ALA A 313 4.55 -14.24 38.23
CA ALA A 313 5.16 -13.07 37.60
C ALA A 313 4.86 -11.79 38.43
N PRO A 314 5.83 -10.86 38.55
CA PRO A 314 5.60 -9.61 39.28
C PRO A 314 4.60 -8.71 38.56
N ASP A 315 3.65 -8.15 39.33
CA ASP A 315 2.70 -7.14 38.88
C ASP A 315 3.44 -5.90 38.37
N TYR A 316 3.42 -5.71 37.05
CA TYR A 316 3.82 -4.46 36.42
C TYR A 316 2.73 -3.41 36.64
N LEU A 317 2.93 -2.55 37.63
CA LEU A 317 2.19 -1.29 37.76
C LEU A 317 2.46 -0.42 36.51
N ASP A 318 1.39 0.01 35.86
CA ASP A 318 1.36 0.90 34.70
C ASP A 318 1.84 2.31 35.11
N ASP A 319 3.17 2.51 35.15
CA ASP A 319 3.78 3.83 35.31
C ASP A 319 3.68 4.61 33.98
N ARG A 320 2.45 4.94 33.59
CA ARG A 320 2.18 6.02 32.62
C ARG A 320 2.14 7.33 33.39
N GLU A 321 3.13 8.19 33.12
CA GLU A 321 3.07 9.60 33.51
C GLU A 321 1.73 10.20 33.06
N PRO A 322 0.95 10.82 33.96
CA PRO A 322 -0.29 11.46 33.58
C PRO A 322 0.03 12.63 32.66
N ASP A 323 -0.51 12.57 31.45
CA ASP A 323 -0.54 13.68 30.50
C ASP A 323 -1.42 14.80 31.08
N ILE A 324 -0.83 15.63 31.94
CA ILE A 324 -1.48 16.77 32.62
C ILE A 324 -1.77 17.92 31.62
N GLY A 325 -1.41 17.76 30.35
CA GLY A 325 -1.45 18.83 29.36
C GLY A 325 -2.68 18.93 28.46
N LEU A 326 -3.70 18.06 28.51
CA LEU A 326 -4.92 18.23 27.65
C LEU A 326 -6.16 17.40 28.06
N GLY A 327 -6.12 16.70 29.20
CA GLY A 327 -7.20 15.79 29.62
C GLY A 327 -8.52 16.45 30.04
N ILE A 328 -8.53 17.76 30.32
CA ILE A 328 -9.71 18.48 30.83
C ILE A 328 -10.66 18.90 29.69
N MET A 329 -10.25 18.83 28.42
CA MET A 329 -11.06 19.29 27.27
C MET A 329 -11.79 18.19 26.51
N ARG A 330 -11.61 16.91 26.87
CA ARG A 330 -12.17 15.79 26.10
C ARG A 330 -13.69 15.65 26.25
N TRP A 331 -14.27 16.15 27.33
CA TRP A 331 -15.71 16.13 27.62
C TRP A 331 -16.44 17.41 27.19
N LEU A 332 -15.71 18.51 27.02
CA LEU A 332 -16.24 19.83 26.67
C LEU A 332 -17.11 19.87 25.40
N PRO A 333 -16.73 19.26 24.26
CA PRO A 333 -17.56 19.30 23.05
C PRO A 333 -18.90 18.58 23.25
N TYR A 334 -18.92 17.50 24.04
CA TYR A 334 -20.16 16.76 24.33
C TYR A 334 -21.08 17.51 25.29
N ALA A 335 -20.51 18.23 26.27
CA ALA A 335 -21.28 19.10 27.15
C ALA A 335 -21.93 20.27 26.40
N LEU A 336 -21.21 20.90 25.46
CA LEU A 336 -21.75 21.96 24.61
C LEU A 336 -22.89 21.44 23.70
N LEU A 337 -22.72 20.25 23.11
CA LEU A 337 -23.77 19.61 22.30
C LEU A 337 -25.00 19.24 23.13
N ALA A 338 -24.83 18.73 24.35
CA ALA A 338 -25.94 18.46 25.27
C ALA A 338 -26.68 19.75 25.68
N GLY A 339 -25.94 20.84 25.88
CA GLY A 339 -26.52 22.17 26.11
C GLY A 339 -27.33 22.69 24.93
N LEU A 340 -26.80 22.56 23.70
CA LEU A 340 -27.51 22.94 22.47
C LEU A 340 -28.77 22.08 22.24
N GLY A 341 -28.70 20.77 22.50
CA GLY A 341 -29.85 19.89 22.45
C GLY A 341 -30.92 20.28 23.48
N SER A 342 -30.53 20.59 24.71
CA SER A 342 -31.45 21.04 25.75
C SER A 342 -32.14 22.37 25.40
N TRP A 343 -31.37 23.32 24.84
CA TRP A 343 -31.90 24.58 24.32
C TRP A 343 -32.91 24.37 23.18
N GLY A 344 -32.61 23.46 22.25
CA GLY A 344 -33.48 23.10 21.13
C GLY A 344 -34.81 22.47 21.57
N ILE A 345 -34.80 21.64 22.62
CA ILE A 345 -36.02 21.07 23.23
C ILE A 345 -36.91 22.19 23.80
N ILE A 346 -36.33 23.11 24.58
CA ILE A 346 -37.08 24.21 25.20
C ILE A 346 -37.72 25.10 24.12
N HIS A 347 -36.97 25.45 23.08
CA HIS A 347 -37.48 26.26 21.98
C HIS A 347 -38.52 25.54 21.13
N GLY A 348 -38.34 24.24 20.87
CA GLY A 348 -39.33 23.44 20.13
C GLY A 348 -40.65 23.32 20.89
N VAL A 349 -40.62 23.04 22.20
CA VAL A 349 -41.82 22.96 23.05
C VAL A 349 -42.48 24.33 23.16
N ARG A 350 -41.72 25.41 23.38
CA ARG A 350 -42.25 26.77 23.46
C ARG A 350 -42.91 27.20 22.14
N ARG A 351 -42.31 26.87 21.00
CA ARG A 351 -42.86 27.16 19.67
C ARG A 351 -44.13 26.36 19.40
N TRP A 352 -44.15 25.10 19.80
CA TRP A 352 -45.35 24.27 19.70
C TRP A 352 -46.48 24.84 20.57
N MET A 353 -46.23 25.17 21.84
CA MET A 353 -47.25 25.76 22.72
C MET A 353 -47.72 27.15 22.29
N ALA A 354 -46.83 27.96 21.70
CA ALA A 354 -47.16 29.33 21.26
C ALA A 354 -47.87 29.40 19.90
N THR A 355 -47.93 28.31 19.12
CA THR A 355 -48.65 28.29 17.84
C THR A 355 -50.14 27.97 18.06
N PRO A 356 -51.08 28.89 17.74
CA PRO A 356 -52.51 28.65 17.88
C PRO A 356 -52.98 27.50 16.99
N VAL A 357 -53.96 26.72 17.47
CA VAL A 357 -54.51 25.56 16.73
C VAL A 357 -55.03 25.96 15.33
N ALA A 358 -55.59 27.17 15.18
CA ALA A 358 -56.05 27.71 13.90
C ALA A 358 -54.93 27.86 12.85
N ASN A 359 -53.71 28.25 13.26
CA ASN A 359 -52.57 28.40 12.35
C ASN A 359 -51.95 27.06 11.96
N ARG A 360 -52.09 26.02 12.79
CA ARG A 360 -51.59 24.66 12.49
C ARG A 360 -52.41 23.95 11.40
N LEU A 361 -53.66 24.37 11.21
CA LEU A 361 -54.55 23.84 10.16
C LEU A 361 -54.38 24.59 8.82
N ALA A 362 -53.89 25.83 8.85
CA ALA A 362 -53.71 26.67 7.67
C ALA A 362 -52.38 26.43 6.95
N ASP A 363 -51.33 26.03 7.67
CA ASP A 363 -50.01 25.74 7.10
C ASP A 363 -49.42 24.47 7.73
N PRO A 364 -49.53 23.30 7.05
CA PRO A 364 -49.11 22.02 7.60
C PRO A 364 -47.60 21.97 7.81
N GLU A 365 -46.79 22.70 7.06
CA GLU A 365 -45.34 22.71 7.23
C GLU A 365 -44.94 23.29 8.59
N GLN A 366 -45.59 24.37 9.02
CA GLN A 366 -45.32 25.03 10.30
C GLN A 366 -45.79 24.21 11.51
N ALA A 367 -46.76 23.30 11.32
CA ALA A 367 -47.26 22.43 12.37
C ALA A 367 -46.22 21.40 12.83
N TYR A 368 -45.33 20.94 11.93
CA TYR A 368 -44.33 19.90 12.23
C TYR A 368 -42.99 20.45 12.70
N VAL A 369 -42.66 21.72 12.45
CA VAL A 369 -41.36 22.32 12.82
C VAL A 369 -41.10 22.25 14.33
N GLY A 370 -42.11 22.54 15.16
CA GLY A 370 -41.99 22.47 16.62
C GLY A 370 -41.67 21.04 17.11
N PRO A 371 -42.55 20.06 16.82
CA PRO A 371 -42.32 18.66 17.16
C PRO A 371 -41.00 18.10 16.60
N LEU A 372 -40.69 18.34 15.32
CA LEU A 372 -39.48 17.83 14.69
C LEU A 372 -38.21 18.40 15.33
N LEU A 373 -38.21 19.69 15.68
CA LEU A 373 -37.12 20.33 16.42
C LEU A 373 -36.98 19.72 17.82
N THR A 374 -38.08 19.42 18.52
CA THR A 374 -38.01 18.76 19.84
C THR A 374 -37.44 17.35 19.76
N PHE A 375 -37.90 16.52 18.81
CA PHE A 375 -37.42 15.15 18.65
C PHE A 375 -35.96 15.10 18.20
N GLY A 376 -35.58 15.93 17.22
CA GLY A 376 -34.19 16.02 16.75
C GLY A 376 -33.25 16.49 17.85
N SER A 377 -33.67 17.48 18.65
CA SER A 377 -32.87 18.01 19.75
C SER A 377 -32.78 17.03 20.95
N ALA A 378 -33.85 16.25 21.19
CA ALA A 378 -33.84 15.19 22.20
C ALA A 378 -32.89 14.03 21.82
N MET A 379 -32.90 13.62 20.55
CA MET A 379 -31.96 12.61 20.04
C MET A 379 -30.52 13.08 20.16
N LEU A 380 -30.23 14.33 19.74
CA LEU A 380 -28.91 14.93 19.86
C LEU A 380 -28.43 14.99 21.33
N CYS A 381 -29.33 15.37 22.24
CA CYS A 381 -29.02 15.44 23.68
C CYS A 381 -28.71 14.04 24.26
N LEU A 382 -29.49 13.02 23.92
CA LEU A 382 -29.25 11.64 24.36
C LEU A 382 -27.90 11.10 23.88
N VAL A 383 -27.58 11.31 22.61
CA VAL A 383 -26.29 10.91 22.04
C VAL A 383 -25.14 11.67 22.71
N ALA A 384 -25.28 12.99 22.89
CA ALA A 384 -24.28 13.80 23.56
C ALA A 384 -24.04 13.38 25.02
N ILE A 385 -25.10 13.07 25.77
CA ILE A 385 -25.01 12.57 27.15
C ILE A 385 -24.34 11.19 27.20
N TYR A 386 -24.65 10.29 26.27
CA TYR A 386 -24.02 8.98 26.18
C TYR A 386 -22.50 9.09 25.96
N TYR A 387 -22.08 9.94 25.02
CA TYR A 387 -20.66 10.16 24.75
C TYR A 387 -19.97 10.96 25.88
N LEU A 388 -20.69 11.86 26.55
CA LEU A 388 -20.20 12.56 27.75
C LEU A 388 -19.93 11.56 28.89
N TYR A 389 -20.88 10.67 29.17
CA TYR A 389 -20.72 9.60 30.16
C TYR A 389 -19.55 8.67 29.82
N ARG A 390 -19.45 8.25 28.55
CA ARG A 390 -18.32 7.44 28.06
C ARG A 390 -16.98 8.16 28.13
N ALA A 391 -16.96 9.48 27.88
CA ALA A 391 -15.75 10.29 27.95
C ALA A 391 -15.25 10.44 29.39
N ILE A 392 -16.17 10.56 30.36
CA ILE A 392 -15.88 10.66 31.79
C ILE A 392 -15.44 9.31 32.37
N ASN A 393 -16.10 8.21 32.01
CA ASN A 393 -15.82 6.88 32.59
C ASN A 393 -14.64 6.13 31.95
N ARG A 394 -13.95 6.71 30.96
CA ARG A 394 -12.70 6.16 30.39
C ARG A 394 -11.45 6.41 31.26
N ARG A 395 -11.63 6.68 32.56
CA ARG A 395 -10.57 6.75 33.57
C ARG A 395 -10.82 5.70 34.64
N TYR A 396 -10.58 4.43 34.32
CA TYR A 396 -10.12 3.37 35.22
C TYR A 396 -9.55 2.25 34.36
#